data_AF-A0A286SGK8-F1
#
_entry.id   AF-A0A286SGK8-F1
#
_cell.length_a   1.000
_cell.length_b   1.000
_cell.length_c   1.000
_cell.angle_alpha   90.00
_cell.angle_beta   90.00
_cell.angle_gamma   90.00
#
_symmetry.space_group_name_H-M   'P 1'
#
loop_
_entity.id
_entity.type
_entity.pdbx_description
1 polymer ?
#
loop_
_entity_poly.entity_id
_entity_poly.type
_entity_poly.pdbx_seq_one_letter_code
_entity_poly.pdbx_strand_id
1 'polypeptide(L)'
;MSAMGLGEWVELLREKAAGMPSLVGVGDGLAGLVLEPSSLRPYLHFRRRRYTRNLVYRDARLEVLLNCWDAGTCSPIHDHDGQECWFSVQSGAFVMENYPLEAGGLGPGPARLGPPVIVGPVGPGSVDRRCPEAPIHRVTAAGGPAISLHVYAGPVERCLVFDTRRHRCVSRELRYHSLFGRPLPPLPDAPSPLSPR
;
A
#
# COMPACT_ATOMS: atom_id res chain seq x y z
N MET A 1 20.87 0.57 -21.47
CA MET A 1 19.41 0.39 -21.50
C MET A 1 18.81 1.56 -20.73
N SER A 2 17.83 2.28 -21.29
CA SER A 2 17.13 3.34 -20.56
C SER A 2 16.36 2.71 -19.39
N ALA A 3 16.31 3.37 -18.24
CA ALA A 3 15.43 2.95 -17.15
C ALA A 3 13.96 3.07 -17.62
N MET A 4 13.12 2.11 -17.23
CA MET A 4 11.71 2.07 -17.61
C MET A 4 10.93 3.15 -16.86
N GLY A 5 10.08 3.90 -17.57
CA GLY A 5 9.22 4.90 -16.95
C GLY A 5 7.97 4.30 -16.31
N LEU A 6 7.41 4.97 -15.30
CA LEU A 6 6.15 4.55 -14.66
C LEU A 6 5.00 4.38 -15.65
N GLY A 7 4.86 5.30 -16.61
CA GLY A 7 3.81 5.21 -17.63
C GLY A 7 3.95 3.98 -18.51
N GLU A 8 5.15 3.74 -19.05
CA GLU A 8 5.45 2.54 -19.87
C GLU A 8 5.20 1.25 -19.10
N TRP A 9 5.61 1.21 -17.84
CA TRP A 9 5.39 0.04 -16.99
C TRP A 9 3.90 -0.21 -16.70
N VAL A 10 3.13 0.85 -16.46
CA VAL A 10 1.67 0.74 -16.27
C VAL A 10 0.99 0.23 -17.54
N GLU A 11 1.38 0.71 -18.73
CA GLU A 11 0.82 0.18 -19.98
C GLU A 11 1.14 -1.31 -20.16
N LEU A 12 2.39 -1.73 -19.92
CA LEU A 12 2.78 -3.13 -19.96
C LEU A 12 1.96 -3.99 -18.97
N LEU A 13 1.74 -3.47 -17.77
CA LEU A 13 0.92 -4.16 -16.76
C LEU A 13 -0.54 -4.30 -17.23
N ARG A 14 -1.11 -3.25 -17.81
CA ARG A 14 -2.48 -3.24 -18.34
C ARG A 14 -2.65 -4.26 -19.46
N GLU A 15 -1.71 -4.32 -20.40
CA GLU A 15 -1.73 -5.30 -21.49
C GLU A 15 -1.69 -6.75 -20.96
N LYS A 16 -0.83 -7.01 -19.97
CA LYS A 16 -0.76 -8.33 -19.31
C LYS A 16 -2.07 -8.67 -18.58
N ALA A 17 -2.67 -7.70 -17.89
CA ALA A 17 -3.92 -7.88 -17.16
C ALA A 17 -5.13 -8.07 -18.07
N ALA A 18 -5.13 -7.49 -19.28
CA ALA A 18 -6.19 -7.65 -20.26
C ALA A 18 -6.27 -9.08 -20.83
N GLY A 19 -5.15 -9.81 -20.84
CA GLY A 19 -5.05 -11.17 -21.40
C GLY A 19 -5.27 -12.31 -20.41
N MET A 20 -5.39 -12.05 -19.10
CA MET A 20 -5.42 -13.10 -18.08
C MET A 20 -6.58 -12.93 -17.07
N PRO A 21 -7.17 -14.04 -16.58
CA PRO A 21 -8.17 -14.01 -15.52
C PRO A 21 -7.59 -13.59 -14.16
N SER A 22 -6.27 -13.63 -13.99
CA SER A 22 -5.56 -13.23 -12.77
C SER A 22 -4.25 -12.49 -13.09
N LEU A 23 -3.76 -11.71 -12.13
CA LEU A 23 -2.51 -10.95 -12.24
C LEU A 23 -1.25 -11.82 -12.04
N VAL A 24 -1.21 -12.99 -12.69
CA VAL A 24 -0.05 -13.90 -12.63
C VAL A 24 1.19 -13.19 -13.17
N GLY A 25 2.33 -13.35 -12.48
CA GLY A 25 3.62 -12.79 -12.91
C GLY A 25 3.80 -11.29 -12.63
N VAL A 26 2.85 -10.60 -12.00
CA VAL A 26 3.04 -9.20 -11.57
C VAL A 26 4.18 -9.08 -10.56
N GLY A 27 4.25 -10.02 -9.61
CA GLY A 27 5.36 -10.08 -8.64
C GLY A 27 6.72 -10.20 -9.33
N ASP A 28 6.83 -11.06 -10.33
CA ASP A 28 8.08 -11.27 -11.08
C ASP A 28 8.49 -10.02 -11.86
N GLY A 29 7.51 -9.31 -12.44
CA GLY A 29 7.74 -8.04 -13.15
C GLY A 29 8.11 -6.86 -12.24
N LEU A 30 7.86 -6.97 -10.93
CA LEU A 30 8.22 -5.97 -9.93
C LEU A 30 9.54 -6.28 -9.22
N ALA A 31 9.96 -7.54 -9.20
CA ALA A 31 11.17 -7.97 -8.50
C ALA A 31 12.42 -7.30 -9.11
N GLY A 32 13.14 -6.53 -8.30
CA GLY A 32 14.30 -5.75 -8.74
C GLY A 32 13.96 -4.49 -9.55
N LEU A 33 12.67 -4.22 -9.83
CA LEU A 33 12.26 -3.06 -10.61
C LEU A 33 12.43 -1.77 -9.80
N VAL A 34 13.24 -0.87 -10.31
CA VAL A 34 13.30 0.53 -9.89
C VAL A 34 12.99 1.39 -11.11
N LEU A 35 11.87 2.11 -11.06
CA LEU A 35 11.42 2.96 -12.14
C LEU A 35 12.26 4.23 -12.23
N GLU A 36 12.34 4.79 -13.43
CA GLU A 36 13.03 6.05 -13.70
C GLU A 36 12.50 7.16 -12.77
N PRO A 37 13.31 7.74 -11.86
CA PRO A 37 12.83 8.66 -10.83
C PRO A 37 12.12 9.89 -11.37
N SER A 38 12.53 10.39 -12.54
CA SER A 38 11.88 11.54 -13.18
C SER A 38 10.43 11.26 -13.56
N SER A 39 10.08 10.01 -13.89
CA SER A 39 8.72 9.57 -14.22
C SER A 39 7.77 9.53 -13.01
N LEU A 40 8.32 9.45 -11.79
CA LEU A 40 7.53 9.42 -10.55
C LEU A 40 7.10 10.81 -10.08
N ARG A 41 7.84 11.86 -10.48
CA ARG A 41 7.70 13.24 -9.98
C ARG A 41 6.26 13.77 -9.92
N PRO A 42 5.37 13.55 -10.92
CA PRO A 42 4.00 14.05 -10.86
C PRO A 42 3.19 13.53 -9.68
N TYR A 43 3.59 12.41 -9.07
CA TYR A 43 2.86 11.71 -8.01
C TYR A 43 3.52 11.83 -6.63
N LEU A 44 4.67 12.52 -6.52
CA LEU A 44 5.46 12.65 -5.29
C LEU A 44 4.91 13.70 -4.31
N HIS A 45 3.72 13.44 -3.77
CA HIS A 45 3.04 14.36 -2.85
C HIS A 45 3.25 13.95 -1.40
N PHE A 46 4.38 14.35 -0.79
CA PHE A 46 4.68 14.08 0.61
C PHE A 46 3.86 14.94 1.58
N ARG A 47 3.57 14.41 2.77
CA ARG A 47 2.96 15.14 3.88
C ARG A 47 3.66 14.83 5.19
N ARG A 48 3.97 15.87 5.97
CA ARG A 48 4.64 15.70 7.27
C ARG A 48 3.85 14.76 8.19
N ARG A 49 4.57 13.86 8.86
CA ARG A 49 4.10 12.93 9.90
C ARG A 49 3.07 11.90 9.43
N ARG A 50 2.92 11.66 8.13
CA ARG A 50 2.08 10.59 7.58
C ARG A 50 2.59 10.13 6.22
N TYR A 51 2.05 9.04 5.72
CA TYR A 51 2.16 8.69 4.31
C TYR A 51 0.96 9.20 3.51
N THR A 52 1.10 9.29 2.19
CA THR A 52 0.02 9.64 1.25
C THR A 52 -0.19 8.54 0.22
N ARG A 53 -1.43 8.41 -0.27
CA ARG A 53 -1.80 7.50 -1.36
C ARG A 53 -2.07 8.29 -2.63
N ASN A 54 -1.23 8.16 -3.66
CA ASN A 54 -1.32 8.97 -4.87
C ASN A 54 -1.69 8.07 -6.05
N LEU A 55 -2.92 8.22 -6.57
CA LEU A 55 -3.43 7.35 -7.63
C LEU A 55 -2.71 7.61 -8.94
N VAL A 56 -2.15 6.54 -9.51
CA VAL A 56 -1.48 6.53 -10.82
C VAL A 56 -2.43 5.98 -11.88
N TYR A 57 -3.06 4.85 -11.61
CA TYR A 57 -3.97 4.18 -12.54
C TYR A 57 -5.03 3.38 -11.80
N ARG A 58 -6.24 3.29 -12.37
CA ARG A 58 -7.32 2.45 -11.84
C ARG A 58 -8.28 2.02 -12.94
N ASP A 59 -8.65 0.75 -12.93
CA ASP A 59 -9.81 0.21 -13.62
C ASP A 59 -10.48 -0.88 -12.74
N ALA A 60 -11.32 -1.74 -13.31
CA ALA A 60 -11.98 -2.81 -12.56
C ALA A 60 -11.05 -3.97 -12.16
N ARG A 61 -9.87 -4.09 -12.77
CA ARG A 61 -8.93 -5.22 -12.62
C ARG A 61 -7.69 -4.86 -11.84
N LEU A 62 -7.26 -3.60 -11.90
CA LEU A 62 -6.06 -3.14 -11.22
C LEU A 62 -6.20 -1.72 -10.66
N GLU A 63 -5.48 -1.50 -9.57
CA GLU A 63 -5.23 -0.18 -9.00
C GLU A 63 -3.73 -0.03 -8.76
N VAL A 64 -3.15 1.07 -9.23
CA VAL A 64 -1.73 1.41 -9.06
C VAL A 64 -1.61 2.72 -8.29
N LEU A 65 -0.89 2.67 -7.17
CA LEU A 65 -0.62 3.83 -6.32
C LEU A 65 0.87 4.05 -6.16
N LEU A 66 1.27 5.32 -6.07
CA LEU A 66 2.56 5.70 -5.53
C LEU A 66 2.36 6.26 -4.12
N ASN A 67 2.87 5.55 -3.11
CA ASN A 67 2.78 6.00 -1.73
C ASN A 67 4.05 6.75 -1.33
N CYS A 68 3.88 7.94 -0.76
CA CYS A 68 4.98 8.78 -0.29
C CYS A 68 4.95 8.83 1.24
N TRP A 69 6.04 8.40 1.87
CA TRP A 69 6.13 8.20 3.31
C TRP A 69 7.09 9.23 3.90
N ASP A 70 6.62 10.07 4.81
CA ASP A 70 7.54 10.91 5.60
C ASP A 70 8.37 10.03 6.55
N ALA A 71 9.51 10.54 7.01
CA ALA A 71 10.46 9.78 7.80
C ALA A 71 9.82 9.22 9.08
N GLY A 72 10.03 7.91 9.32
CA GLY A 72 9.54 7.21 10.50
C GLY A 72 8.01 7.00 10.53
N THR A 73 7.30 7.28 9.44
CA THR A 73 5.86 7.04 9.37
C THR A 73 5.56 5.55 9.17
N CYS A 74 4.51 5.08 9.81
CA CYS A 74 4.01 3.71 9.67
C CYS A 74 2.53 3.70 9.29
N SER A 75 2.11 2.65 8.60
CA SER A 75 0.69 2.36 8.41
C SER A 75 0.07 1.79 9.70
N PRO A 76 -1.26 1.82 9.82
CA PRO A 76 -1.96 0.93 10.75
C PRO A 76 -1.67 -0.54 10.42
N ILE A 77 -1.93 -1.45 11.36
CA ILE A 77 -1.98 -2.88 11.02
C ILE A 77 -3.26 -3.10 10.23
N HIS A 78 -3.17 -3.58 9.00
CA HIS A 78 -4.32 -3.62 8.09
C HIS A 78 -4.28 -4.79 7.12
N ASP A 79 -5.45 -5.12 6.58
CA ASP A 79 -5.62 -6.03 5.44
C ASP A 79 -5.88 -5.26 4.12
N HIS A 80 -6.34 -6.00 3.10
CA HIS A 80 -6.54 -5.51 1.73
C HIS A 80 -7.93 -5.85 1.16
N ASP A 81 -8.94 -6.09 2.01
CA ASP A 81 -10.34 -6.43 1.61
C ASP A 81 -10.43 -7.57 0.58
N GLY A 82 -9.59 -8.60 0.74
CA GLY A 82 -9.53 -9.77 -0.14
C GLY A 82 -8.77 -9.56 -1.46
N GLN A 83 -8.19 -8.37 -1.69
CA GLN A 83 -7.40 -8.10 -2.89
C GLN A 83 -5.93 -8.47 -2.69
N GLU A 84 -5.34 -9.11 -3.70
CA GLU A 84 -3.90 -9.29 -3.75
C GLU A 84 -3.21 -7.94 -3.92
N CYS A 85 -2.07 -7.77 -3.24
CA CYS A 85 -1.28 -6.54 -3.28
C CYS A 85 0.19 -6.88 -3.49
N TRP A 86 0.85 -6.09 -4.33
CA TRP A 86 2.31 -6.01 -4.40
C TRP A 86 2.76 -4.64 -3.95
N PHE A 87 3.67 -4.62 -2.99
CA PHE A 87 4.38 -3.46 -2.51
C PHE A 87 5.81 -3.52 -3.04
N SER A 88 6.23 -2.55 -3.84
CA SER A 88 7.59 -2.46 -4.38
C SER A 88 8.28 -1.18 -3.90
N VAL A 89 9.49 -1.31 -3.35
CA VAL A 89 10.27 -0.16 -2.88
C VAL A 89 10.90 0.56 -4.07
N GLN A 90 10.59 1.85 -4.23
CA GLN A 90 11.16 2.69 -5.29
C GLN A 90 12.26 3.62 -4.77
N SER A 91 12.17 4.03 -3.49
CA SER A 91 13.19 4.85 -2.82
C SER A 91 13.11 4.71 -1.31
N GLY A 92 14.23 4.93 -0.61
CA GLY A 92 14.33 4.78 0.84
C GLY A 92 14.37 3.31 1.27
N ALA A 93 14.00 3.06 2.53
CA ALA A 93 13.95 1.71 3.08
C ALA A 93 12.69 1.49 3.92
N PHE A 94 12.27 0.22 4.04
CA PHE A 94 11.07 -0.15 4.78
C PHE A 94 11.29 -1.34 5.69
N VAL A 95 10.59 -1.35 6.83
CA VAL A 95 10.41 -2.52 7.69
C VAL A 95 8.94 -2.93 7.62
N MET A 96 8.69 -4.22 7.44
CA MET A 96 7.35 -4.81 7.44
C MET A 96 7.17 -5.73 8.64
N GLU A 97 6.01 -5.63 9.27
CA GLU A 97 5.56 -6.51 10.34
C GLU A 97 4.37 -7.32 9.82
N ASN A 98 4.53 -8.63 9.61
CA ASN A 98 3.51 -9.51 9.05
C ASN A 98 2.83 -10.30 10.17
N TYR A 99 1.52 -10.12 10.34
CA TYR A 99 0.78 -10.65 11.47
C TYR A 99 -0.06 -11.88 11.07
N PRO A 100 0.06 -13.03 11.76
CA PRO A 100 -0.88 -14.12 11.59
C PRO A 100 -2.23 -13.76 12.23
N LEU A 101 -3.33 -14.09 11.54
CA LEU A 101 -4.69 -13.99 12.09
C LEU A 101 -5.00 -15.25 12.90
N GLU A 102 -5.18 -15.11 14.21
CA GLU A 102 -5.43 -16.25 15.10
C GLU A 102 -6.93 -16.48 15.33
N ALA A 103 -7.75 -15.42 15.33
CA ALA A 103 -9.20 -15.52 15.50
C ALA A 103 -9.94 -14.28 14.98
N GLY A 104 -11.17 -14.46 14.50
CA GLY A 104 -12.05 -13.38 14.05
C GLY A 104 -11.55 -12.71 12.76
N GLY A 105 -11.72 -11.39 12.64
CA GLY A 105 -11.07 -10.61 11.56
C GLY A 105 -11.58 -10.82 10.14
N LEU A 106 -12.70 -11.50 9.94
CA LEU A 106 -13.39 -11.60 8.63
C LEU A 106 -14.30 -10.39 8.33
N GLY A 107 -14.39 -9.47 9.30
CA GLY A 107 -15.18 -8.25 9.25
C GLY A 107 -14.97 -7.44 10.53
N PRO A 108 -15.52 -6.21 10.63
CA PRO A 108 -15.36 -5.37 11.81
C PRO A 108 -15.87 -6.06 13.07
N GLY A 109 -15.11 -6.01 14.16
CA GLY A 109 -15.44 -6.69 15.40
C GLY A 109 -14.24 -7.35 16.08
N PRO A 110 -14.45 -8.37 16.92
CA PRO A 110 -13.37 -9.10 17.57
C PRO A 110 -12.37 -9.67 16.57
N ALA A 111 -11.09 -9.49 16.84
CA ALA A 111 -10.00 -10.01 16.03
C ALA A 111 -8.73 -10.17 16.87
N ARG A 112 -8.07 -11.32 16.77
CA ARG A 112 -6.81 -11.60 17.47
C ARG A 112 -5.71 -11.85 16.44
N LEU A 113 -4.62 -11.11 16.60
CA LEU A 113 -3.40 -11.30 15.81
C LEU A 113 -2.34 -11.92 16.72
N GLY A 114 -1.56 -12.83 16.15
CA GLY A 114 -0.38 -13.38 16.80
C GLY A 114 0.84 -12.46 16.67
N PRO A 115 2.00 -12.89 17.21
CA PRO A 115 3.24 -12.12 17.09
C PRO A 115 3.65 -11.97 15.62
N PRO A 116 4.12 -10.78 15.20
CA PRO A 116 4.48 -10.57 13.81
C PRO A 116 5.83 -11.18 13.46
N VAL A 117 5.97 -11.60 12.20
CA VAL A 117 7.28 -11.82 11.57
C VAL A 117 7.77 -10.48 11.02
N ILE A 118 8.97 -10.07 11.42
CA ILE A 118 9.59 -8.80 11.00
C ILE A 118 10.48 -9.04 9.78
N VAL A 119 10.32 -8.22 8.75
CA VAL A 119 11.13 -8.24 7.52
C VAL A 119 11.73 -6.86 7.28
N GLY A 120 13.04 -6.82 7.03
CA GLY A 120 13.77 -5.60 6.66
C GLY A 120 14.77 -5.10 7.71
N PRO A 121 15.33 -3.88 7.53
CA PRO A 121 14.97 -2.94 6.48
C PRO A 121 15.31 -3.45 5.07
N VAL A 122 14.41 -3.24 4.11
CA VAL A 122 14.61 -3.56 2.69
C VAL A 122 14.65 -2.28 1.85
N GLY A 123 15.46 -2.27 0.79
CA GLY A 123 15.69 -1.12 -0.08
C GLY A 123 15.05 -1.25 -1.47
N PRO A 124 15.37 -0.31 -2.39
CA PRO A 124 14.79 -0.27 -3.74
C PRO A 124 14.88 -1.59 -4.51
N GLY A 125 13.82 -1.91 -5.26
CA GLY A 125 13.67 -3.16 -6.01
C GLY A 125 13.16 -4.34 -5.18
N SER A 126 13.08 -4.20 -3.85
CA SER A 126 12.46 -5.21 -2.99
C SER A 126 10.94 -5.22 -3.17
N VAL A 127 10.34 -6.41 -3.16
CA VAL A 127 8.90 -6.62 -3.33
C VAL A 127 8.35 -7.43 -2.17
N ASP A 128 7.23 -6.96 -1.62
CA ASP A 128 6.42 -7.67 -0.65
C ASP A 128 5.05 -7.98 -1.27
N ARG A 129 4.63 -9.26 -1.25
CA ARG A 129 3.33 -9.71 -1.76
C ARG A 129 2.40 -10.03 -0.60
N ARG A 130 1.18 -9.49 -0.65
CA ARG A 130 0.08 -9.83 0.25
C ARG A 130 -1.01 -10.54 -0.56
N CYS A 131 -1.45 -11.69 -0.06
CA CYS A 131 -2.50 -12.52 -0.63
C CYS A 131 -3.52 -12.89 0.45
N PRO A 132 -4.70 -13.45 0.11
CA PRO A 132 -5.73 -13.80 1.09
C PRO A 132 -5.23 -14.68 2.26
N GLU A 133 -4.20 -15.50 2.03
CA GLU A 133 -3.60 -16.38 3.03
C GLU A 133 -2.63 -15.66 3.98
N ALA A 134 -2.10 -14.50 3.58
CA ALA A 134 -1.20 -13.69 4.39
C ALA A 134 -1.48 -12.17 4.24
N PRO A 135 -2.69 -11.70 4.58
CA PRO A 135 -3.14 -10.38 4.14
C PRO A 135 -2.75 -9.24 5.07
N ILE A 136 -2.39 -9.53 6.33
CA ILE A 136 -2.31 -8.54 7.41
C ILE A 136 -0.86 -8.11 7.65
N HIS A 137 -0.60 -6.82 7.48
CA HIS A 137 0.70 -6.27 7.78
C HIS A 137 0.66 -4.82 8.29
N ARG A 138 1.80 -4.38 8.83
CA ARG A 138 2.17 -2.98 8.99
C ARG A 138 3.44 -2.72 8.19
N VAL A 139 3.53 -1.55 7.58
CA VAL A 139 4.69 -1.10 6.83
C VAL A 139 5.18 0.22 7.44
N THR A 140 6.50 0.33 7.64
CA THR A 140 7.14 1.49 8.27
C THR A 140 8.30 1.98 7.42
N ALA A 141 8.33 3.27 7.09
CA ALA A 141 9.48 3.90 6.46
C ALA A 141 10.65 3.99 7.46
N ALA A 142 11.80 3.42 7.10
CA ALA A 142 12.97 3.30 7.94
C ALA A 142 14.11 4.19 7.45
N GLY A 143 14.80 4.87 8.37
CA GLY A 143 16.00 5.66 8.07
C GLY A 143 15.77 6.99 7.34
N GLY A 144 14.55 7.28 6.86
CA GLY A 144 14.23 8.55 6.20
C GLY A 144 12.89 8.48 5.46
N PRO A 145 12.57 9.52 4.66
CA PRO A 145 11.44 9.48 3.73
C PRO A 145 11.62 8.37 2.71
N ALA A 146 10.53 7.76 2.27
CA ALA A 146 10.56 6.62 1.37
C ALA A 146 9.38 6.65 0.39
N ILE A 147 9.53 5.91 -0.73
CA ILE A 147 8.54 5.82 -1.80
C ILE A 147 8.29 4.35 -2.10
N SER A 148 7.03 3.96 -2.14
CA SER A 148 6.61 2.62 -2.58
C SER A 148 5.60 2.69 -3.72
N LEU A 149 5.72 1.77 -4.66
CA LEU A 149 4.73 1.49 -5.68
C LEU A 149 3.83 0.36 -5.19
N HIS A 150 2.52 0.58 -5.16
CA HIS A 150 1.55 -0.45 -4.82
C HIS A 150 0.75 -0.83 -6.06
N VAL A 151 0.49 -2.12 -6.20
CA VAL A 151 -0.35 -2.69 -7.25
C VAL A 151 -1.36 -3.60 -6.58
N TYR A 152 -2.64 -3.36 -6.80
CA TYR A 152 -3.72 -4.19 -6.30
C TYR A 152 -4.41 -4.93 -7.44
N ALA A 153 -4.79 -6.19 -7.21
CA ALA A 153 -5.59 -7.02 -8.10
C ALA A 153 -7.08 -6.66 -8.06
N GLY A 154 -7.37 -5.39 -8.30
CA GLY A 154 -8.68 -4.77 -8.19
C GLY A 154 -8.62 -3.57 -7.24
N PRO A 155 -9.54 -2.60 -7.35
CA PRO A 155 -9.54 -1.46 -6.47
C PRO A 155 -9.80 -1.80 -5.01
N VAL A 156 -9.09 -1.15 -4.09
CA VAL A 156 -9.27 -1.33 -2.65
C VAL A 156 -9.87 -0.05 -2.05
N GLU A 157 -11.18 -0.08 -1.78
CA GLU A 157 -11.90 1.09 -1.26
C GLU A 157 -11.93 1.16 0.26
N ARG A 158 -11.76 0.02 0.92
CA ARG A 158 -11.73 -0.10 2.38
C ARG A 158 -10.73 -1.16 2.80
N CYS A 159 -10.36 -1.14 4.06
CA CYS A 159 -9.65 -2.25 4.71
C CYS A 159 -10.13 -2.40 6.15
N LEU A 160 -9.82 -3.53 6.77
CA LEU A 160 -9.85 -3.68 8.21
C LEU A 160 -8.55 -3.15 8.79
N VAL A 161 -8.68 -2.35 9.84
CA VAL A 161 -7.56 -1.89 10.68
C VAL A 161 -7.65 -2.57 12.03
N PHE A 162 -6.57 -3.23 12.43
CA PHE A 162 -6.48 -4.07 13.62
C PHE A 162 -5.86 -3.32 14.80
N ASP A 163 -6.47 -3.49 15.97
CA ASP A 163 -5.99 -3.01 17.27
C ASP A 163 -5.64 -4.22 18.14
N THR A 164 -4.34 -4.52 18.25
CA THR A 164 -3.82 -5.66 19.00
C THR A 164 -4.01 -5.52 20.51
N ARG A 165 -4.18 -4.31 21.04
CA ARG A 165 -4.41 -4.07 22.47
C ARG A 165 -5.86 -4.36 22.84
N ARG A 166 -6.79 -3.99 21.96
CA ARG A 166 -8.24 -4.19 22.17
C ARG A 166 -8.76 -5.50 21.59
N HIS A 167 -7.91 -6.26 20.90
CA HIS A 167 -8.28 -7.49 20.20
C HIS A 167 -9.51 -7.32 19.31
N ARG A 168 -9.49 -6.27 18.48
CA ARG A 168 -10.56 -5.95 17.55
C ARG A 168 -10.04 -5.34 16.26
N CYS A 169 -10.85 -5.37 15.22
CA CYS A 169 -10.62 -4.63 13.99
C CYS A 169 -11.84 -3.76 13.65
N VAL A 170 -11.62 -2.72 12.86
CA VAL A 170 -12.67 -1.83 12.35
C VAL A 170 -12.48 -1.60 10.86
N SER A 171 -13.57 -1.46 10.11
CA SER A 171 -13.47 -1.05 8.71
C SER A 171 -13.06 0.43 8.61
N ARG A 172 -12.20 0.72 7.65
CA ARG A 172 -11.78 2.07 7.29
C ARG A 172 -11.88 2.25 5.78
N GLU A 173 -12.56 3.31 5.38
CA GLU A 173 -12.49 3.79 3.99
C GLU A 173 -11.10 4.33 3.69
N LEU A 174 -10.56 3.91 2.56
CA LEU A 174 -9.30 4.36 2.03
C LEU A 174 -9.53 5.59 1.15
N ARG A 175 -8.60 6.53 1.21
CA ARG A 175 -8.69 7.81 0.51
C ARG A 175 -7.40 8.12 -0.19
N TYR A 176 -7.53 8.72 -1.36
CA TYR A 176 -6.39 9.25 -2.09
C TYR A 176 -6.04 10.65 -1.59
N HIS A 177 -4.76 10.95 -1.63
CA HIS A 177 -4.24 12.30 -1.46
C HIS A 177 -4.20 13.06 -2.79
N SER A 178 -3.94 12.36 -3.88
CA SER A 178 -3.96 12.91 -5.24
C SER A 178 -4.53 11.89 -6.23
N LEU A 179 -5.10 12.40 -7.33
CA LEU A 179 -5.58 11.62 -8.46
C LEU A 179 -4.79 12.00 -9.71
N PHE A 180 -4.14 11.04 -10.34
CA PHE A 180 -3.45 11.23 -11.62
C PHE A 180 -2.45 12.41 -11.58
N GLY A 181 -1.71 12.50 -10.46
CA GLY A 181 -0.72 13.54 -10.19
C GLY A 181 -1.30 14.89 -9.70
N ARG A 182 -2.62 15.01 -9.53
CA ARG A 182 -3.27 16.24 -9.05
C ARG A 182 -3.74 16.08 -7.59
N PRO A 183 -3.19 16.85 -6.62
CA PRO A 183 -3.64 16.81 -5.23
C PRO A 183 -5.13 17.11 -5.10
N LEU A 184 -5.80 16.35 -4.23
CA LEU A 184 -7.17 16.64 -3.85
C LEU A 184 -7.21 17.76 -2.80
N PRO A 185 -8.30 18.54 -2.72
CA PRO A 185 -8.49 19.50 -1.65
C PRO A 185 -8.37 18.83 -0.28
N PRO A 186 -7.83 19.52 0.74
CA PRO A 186 -7.88 19.03 2.11
C PRO A 186 -9.33 18.76 2.50
N LEU A 187 -9.60 17.59 3.08
CA LEU A 187 -10.89 17.38 3.72
C LEU A 187 -11.01 18.30 4.94
N PRO A 188 -12.24 18.72 5.29
CA PRO A 188 -12.47 19.28 6.62
C PRO A 188 -12.00 18.27 7.66
N ASP A 189 -11.38 18.74 8.74
CA ASP A 189 -10.95 17.87 9.82
C ASP A 189 -12.13 17.00 10.28
N ALA A 190 -11.95 15.67 10.25
CA ALA A 190 -12.93 14.78 10.83
C ALA A 190 -13.03 15.10 12.33
N PRO A 191 -14.23 15.23 12.92
CA PRO A 191 -14.36 15.41 14.36
C PRO A 191 -13.63 14.25 15.05
N SER A 192 -12.81 14.61 16.05
CA SER A 192 -12.04 13.63 16.81
C SER A 192 -12.98 12.56 17.37
N PRO A 193 -12.74 11.25 17.11
CA PRO A 193 -13.53 10.19 17.73
C PRO A 193 -13.30 10.07 19.25
N LEU A 194 -12.50 10.97 19.84
CA LEU A 194 -12.14 11.03 21.25
C LEU A 194 -12.65 12.30 21.95
N SER A 195 -13.60 13.03 21.37
CA SER A 195 -14.37 14.00 22.16
C SER A 195 -15.13 13.23 23.25
N PRO A 196 -14.86 13.47 24.55
CA PRO A 196 -15.65 12.88 25.60
C PRO A 196 -17.09 13.38 25.44
N ARG A 197 -18.04 12.44 25.40
CA ARG A 197 -19.40 12.72 25.87
C ARG A 197 -19.39 12.64 27.38
#